data_AF-A0A1I1S116-F1
#
_entry.id   AF-A0A1I1S116-F1
#
_cell.length_a   1.000
_cell.length_b   1.000
_cell.length_c   1.000
_cell.angle_alpha   90.00
_cell.angle_beta   90.00
_cell.angle_gamma   90.00
#
_symmetry.space_group_name_H-M   'P 1'
#
loop_
_entity.id
_entity.type
_entity.pdbx_description
1 polymer ?
#
loop_
_entity_poly.entity_id
_entity_poly.type
_entity_poly.pdbx_seq_one_letter_code
_entity_poly.pdbx_strand_id
1 'polypeptide(L)'
;MSKTIKQIADELGVSKPTISRLISDLGIEPFKVGNRFELSDYDSSLIKSQISQIGETPQSQKTQQSQNEKSQKTQQSQQKSPQSQQETQKSQQKTQTAANLPQTEFAAVVEVLQTTIDTLQGQLATKDEQIKTQQEQISALQSELERERQHARNQAEKLAVLADQAQQLHAADKKALLAIEDKQDPPKRHWWQRKRKEQTEE
;
A
#
# COMPACT_ATOMS: atom_id res chain seq x y z
N MET A 1 19.92 16.05 -8.43
CA MET A 1 21.11 16.49 -7.67
C MET A 1 21.11 15.75 -6.35
N SER A 2 22.09 14.92 -6.05
CA SER A 2 22.10 14.21 -4.77
C SER A 2 22.40 15.14 -3.59
N LYS A 3 21.83 14.85 -2.42
CA LYS A 3 22.11 15.59 -1.19
C LYS A 3 22.65 14.68 -0.11
N THR A 4 23.63 15.19 0.63
CA THR A 4 24.19 14.47 1.78
C THR A 4 23.29 14.65 3.01
N ILE A 5 23.35 13.68 3.93
CA ILE A 5 22.68 13.75 5.24
C ILE A 5 23.01 15.06 5.97
N LYS A 6 24.25 15.55 5.85
CA LYS A 6 24.68 16.83 6.43
C LYS A 6 23.93 18.01 5.81
N GLN A 7 23.86 18.08 4.49
CA GLN A 7 23.19 19.20 3.81
C GLN A 7 21.70 19.24 4.14
N ILE A 8 21.03 18.09 4.22
CA ILE A 8 19.62 18.01 4.59
C ILE A 8 19.41 18.47 6.04
N ALA A 9 20.28 18.06 6.95
CA ALA A 9 20.25 18.48 8.34
C ALA A 9 20.44 20.01 8.48
N ASP A 10 21.43 20.57 7.78
CA ASP A 10 21.74 22.00 7.79
C ASP A 10 20.59 22.83 7.14
N GLU A 11 19.98 22.34 6.04
CA GLU A 11 18.82 22.97 5.38
C GLU A 11 17.57 23.01 6.26
N LEU A 12 17.37 21.98 7.09
CA LEU A 12 16.17 21.80 7.93
C LEU A 12 16.37 22.25 9.38
N GLY A 13 17.57 22.71 9.76
CA GLY A 13 17.87 23.11 11.14
C GLY A 13 17.79 21.98 12.17
N VAL A 14 17.92 20.71 11.73
CA VAL A 14 17.83 19.53 12.60
C VAL A 14 19.19 18.82 12.73
N SER A 15 19.31 17.91 13.70
CA SER A 15 20.56 17.15 13.90
C SER A 15 20.73 16.03 12.86
N LYS A 16 21.97 15.72 12.45
CA LYS A 16 22.27 14.57 11.57
C LYS A 16 21.71 13.23 12.11
N PRO A 17 21.77 12.93 13.42
CA PRO A 17 21.11 11.76 13.98
C PRO A 17 19.59 11.72 13.75
N THR A 18 18.92 12.88 13.80
CA THR A 18 17.48 12.97 13.49
C THR A 18 17.21 12.53 12.05
N ILE A 19 17.99 13.04 11.09
CA ILE A 19 17.90 12.60 9.69
C ILE A 19 18.22 11.11 9.56
N SER A 20 19.25 10.62 10.26
CA SER A 20 19.62 9.19 10.21
C SER A 20 18.52 8.27 10.75
N ARG A 21 17.78 8.69 11.79
CA ARG A 21 16.63 7.93 12.30
C ARG A 21 15.50 7.91 11.28
N LEU A 22 15.17 9.06 10.70
CA LEU A 22 14.12 9.15 9.66
C LEU A 22 14.44 8.29 8.43
N ILE A 23 15.71 8.22 8.02
CA ILE A 23 16.15 7.32 6.95
C ILE A 23 15.84 5.86 7.32
N SER A 24 16.14 5.45 8.55
CA SER A 24 15.82 4.10 9.05
C SER A 24 14.32 3.84 9.15
N ASP A 25 13.55 4.81 9.68
CA ASP A 25 12.09 4.69 9.87
C ASP A 25 11.35 4.63 8.53
N LEU A 26 11.83 5.35 7.52
CA LEU A 26 11.29 5.37 6.16
C LEU A 26 11.83 4.23 5.27
N GLY A 27 12.76 3.41 5.78
CA GLY A 27 13.37 2.32 5.02
C GLY A 27 14.18 2.80 3.80
N ILE A 28 14.73 4.01 3.87
CA ILE A 28 15.52 4.60 2.78
C ILE A 28 16.93 4.03 2.85
N GLU A 29 17.46 3.54 1.73
CA GLU A 29 18.84 3.08 1.62
C GLU A 29 19.73 4.20 1.03
N PRO A 30 20.54 4.90 1.84
CA PRO A 30 21.45 5.91 1.31
C PRO A 30 22.58 5.24 0.53
N PHE A 31 22.95 5.82 -0.60
CA PHE A 31 24.07 5.33 -1.38
C PHE A 31 25.38 5.96 -0.89
N LYS A 32 26.43 5.14 -0.82
CA LYS A 32 27.75 5.55 -0.35
C LYS A 32 28.56 6.11 -1.51
N VAL A 33 28.92 7.40 -1.43
CA VAL A 33 29.82 8.07 -2.37
C VAL A 33 31.10 8.44 -1.63
N GLY A 34 32.14 7.62 -1.81
CA GLY A 34 33.40 7.73 -1.07
C GLY A 34 33.18 7.62 0.44
N ASN A 35 33.42 8.72 1.17
CA ASN A 35 33.25 8.81 2.63
C ASN A 35 31.94 9.47 3.06
N ARG A 36 30.98 9.68 2.14
CA ARG A 36 29.70 10.33 2.41
C ARG A 36 28.54 9.43 2.04
N PHE A 37 27.43 9.61 2.75
CA PHE A 37 26.14 9.04 2.41
C PHE A 37 25.30 10.11 1.73
N GLU A 38 24.83 9.77 0.54
CA GLU A 38 24.00 10.61 -0.30
C GLU A 38 22.63 9.98 -0.48
N LEU A 39 21.65 10.86 -0.66
CA LEU A 39 20.24 10.53 -0.82
C LEU A 39 19.77 11.09 -2.17
N SER A 40 18.81 10.39 -2.77
CA SER A 40 18.18 10.89 -3.99
C SER A 40 17.38 12.16 -3.72
N ASP A 41 17.02 12.90 -4.76
CA ASP A 41 16.13 14.07 -4.64
C ASP A 41 14.76 13.68 -4.04
N TYR A 42 14.27 12.49 -4.39
CA TYR A 42 13.02 11.94 -3.88
C TYR A 42 13.10 11.67 -2.38
N ASP A 43 14.13 10.95 -1.93
CA ASP A 43 14.34 10.62 -0.52
C ASP A 43 14.54 11.88 0.32
N SER A 44 15.29 12.84 -0.22
CA SER A 44 15.50 14.14 0.40
C SER A 44 14.18 14.89 0.59
N SER A 45 13.28 14.80 -0.38
CA SER A 45 11.95 15.45 -0.33
C SER A 45 11.02 14.75 0.65
N LEU A 46 11.07 13.41 0.74
CA LEU A 46 10.30 12.62 1.69
C LEU A 46 10.69 12.97 3.13
N ILE A 47 12.00 13.05 3.41
CA ILE A 47 12.53 13.45 4.72
C ILE A 47 12.10 14.87 5.08
N LYS A 48 12.12 15.80 4.12
CA LYS A 48 11.66 17.18 4.33
C LYS A 48 10.18 17.24 4.69
N SER A 49 9.34 16.54 3.93
CA SER A 49 7.90 16.43 4.20
C SER A 49 7.62 15.89 5.60
N GLN A 50 8.35 14.84 6.00
CA GLN A 50 8.16 14.22 7.31
C GLN A 50 8.52 15.18 8.45
N ILE A 51 9.61 15.94 8.30
CA ILE A 51 10.01 16.95 9.30
C ILE A 51 8.98 18.08 9.40
N SER A 52 8.46 18.55 8.25
CA SER A 52 7.39 19.56 8.26
C SER A 52 6.11 19.06 8.92
N GLN A 53 5.80 17.76 8.81
CA GLN A 53 4.63 17.15 9.47
C GLN A 53 4.80 16.96 10.98
N ILE A 54 6.03 16.76 11.45
CA ILE A 54 6.35 16.57 12.87
C ILE A 54 6.32 17.91 13.64
N GLY A 55 6.33 19.05 12.94
CA GLY A 55 6.32 20.39 13.52
C GLY A 55 7.72 20.80 13.99
N GLU A 56 8.11 22.04 13.67
CA GLU A 56 9.37 22.61 14.12
C GLU A 56 9.37 22.77 15.65
N THR A 57 10.42 22.29 16.35
CA THR A 57 11.06 23.03 17.47
C THR A 57 12.35 22.35 17.94
N PRO A 58 13.26 23.13 18.58
CA PRO A 58 14.70 22.88 18.60
C PRO A 58 15.17 21.91 19.70
N GLN A 59 16.28 21.26 19.39
CA GLN A 59 17.34 20.74 20.25
C GLN A 59 17.06 20.42 21.73
N SER A 60 17.40 19.18 22.07
CA SER A 60 17.89 18.70 23.38
C SER A 60 16.84 18.26 24.40
N GLN A 61 16.34 17.01 24.27
CA GLN A 61 16.19 16.15 25.43
C GLN A 61 16.70 14.73 25.15
N LYS A 62 17.62 14.32 26.01
CA LYS A 62 18.30 13.04 26.12
C LYS A 62 17.38 12.10 26.91
N THR A 63 17.36 10.80 26.56
CA THR A 63 16.86 9.66 27.36
C THR A 63 15.33 9.63 27.57
N GLN A 64 14.56 8.54 27.40
CA GLN A 64 14.75 7.10 27.68
C GLN A 64 13.84 6.29 26.71
N GLN A 65 14.40 5.37 25.92
CA GLN A 65 14.33 3.91 26.09
C GLN A 65 12.93 3.25 26.01
N SER A 66 12.73 2.60 24.86
CA SER A 66 12.18 1.27 24.63
C SER A 66 11.61 0.49 25.82
N GLN A 67 10.34 0.09 25.70
CA GLN A 67 9.83 -1.25 26.03
C GLN A 67 8.38 -1.40 25.54
N ASN A 68 8.16 -2.20 24.49
CA ASN A 68 7.28 -3.38 24.54
C ASN A 68 7.02 -3.91 23.13
N GLU A 69 7.71 -4.99 22.79
CA GLU A 69 7.15 -5.98 21.89
C GLU A 69 6.27 -6.96 22.68
N LYS A 70 5.17 -7.37 22.02
CA LYS A 70 4.46 -8.64 22.16
C LYS A 70 3.89 -8.98 23.54
N SER A 71 2.56 -8.90 23.64
CA SER A 71 1.71 -10.10 23.66
C SER A 71 0.23 -9.72 23.71
N GLN A 72 -0.56 -10.24 22.78
CA GLN A 72 -1.78 -11.03 23.00
C GLN A 72 -2.73 -10.92 21.80
N LYS A 73 -2.64 -11.92 20.94
CA LYS A 73 -3.77 -12.46 20.18
C LYS A 73 -4.57 -13.31 21.16
N THR A 74 -5.89 -13.13 21.27
CA THR A 74 -6.95 -14.16 21.25
C THR A 74 -8.33 -13.57 21.61
N GLN A 75 -9.23 -13.65 20.62
CA GLN A 75 -10.69 -13.85 20.67
C GLN A 75 -11.63 -12.86 21.38
N GLN A 76 -12.35 -12.12 20.53
CA GLN A 76 -13.79 -12.30 20.24
C GLN A 76 -14.77 -12.31 21.44
N SER A 77 -15.50 -11.20 21.60
CA SER A 77 -16.94 -11.20 21.94
C SER A 77 -17.48 -9.76 21.98
N GLN A 78 -18.44 -9.50 21.07
CA GLN A 78 -19.67 -8.71 21.25
C GLN A 78 -19.64 -7.49 22.19
N GLN A 79 -19.95 -6.31 21.64
CA GLN A 79 -21.04 -5.40 22.08
C GLN A 79 -20.95 -4.13 21.22
N LYS A 80 -21.93 -3.89 20.35
CA LYS A 80 -23.21 -3.21 20.63
C LYS A 80 -22.95 -1.76 21.08
N SER A 81 -23.37 -0.83 20.22
CA SER A 81 -23.48 0.61 20.48
C SER A 81 -24.04 0.91 21.88
N PRO A 82 -23.67 2.06 22.46
CA PRO A 82 -24.54 3.20 22.24
C PRO A 82 -23.79 4.53 22.03
N GLN A 83 -24.28 5.27 21.05
CA GLN A 83 -24.63 6.69 21.12
C GLN A 83 -24.22 7.40 22.43
N SER A 84 -23.11 8.13 22.40
CA SER A 84 -22.79 9.11 23.45
C SER A 84 -23.61 10.36 23.18
N GLN A 85 -24.72 10.45 23.89
CA GLN A 85 -25.42 11.71 24.11
C GLN A 85 -24.49 12.61 24.90
N GLN A 86 -24.22 13.80 24.36
CA GLN A 86 -23.68 14.91 25.10
C GLN A 86 -24.69 15.28 26.20
N GLU A 87 -24.38 14.95 27.46
CA GLU A 87 -24.92 15.68 28.60
C GLU A 87 -23.78 16.44 29.27
N THR A 88 -23.67 17.71 28.87
CA THR A 88 -23.04 18.77 29.64
C THR A 88 -23.70 18.89 31.01
N GLN A 89 -23.14 18.24 32.03
CA GLN A 89 -23.40 18.62 33.41
C GLN A 89 -22.42 19.70 33.84
N LYS A 90 -22.91 20.95 33.80
CA LYS A 90 -22.38 22.07 34.60
C LYS A 90 -22.40 21.65 36.08
N SER A 91 -21.28 21.22 36.63
CA SER A 91 -21.09 21.19 38.09
C SER A 91 -20.29 22.42 38.49
N GLN A 92 -20.99 23.42 39.01
CA GLN A 92 -20.40 24.54 39.72
C GLN A 92 -19.84 24.01 41.04
N GLN A 93 -18.52 23.84 41.16
CA GLN A 93 -17.88 23.78 42.47
C GLN A 93 -16.95 24.97 42.63
N LYS A 94 -17.48 25.95 43.37
CA LYS A 94 -16.78 27.08 43.95
C LYS A 94 -16.03 26.57 45.19
N THR A 95 -14.71 26.44 45.11
CA THR A 95 -13.85 26.24 46.28
C THR A 95 -12.77 27.32 46.30
N GLN A 96 -12.95 28.27 47.20
CA GLN A 96 -11.95 29.25 47.61
C GLN A 96 -11.13 28.66 48.76
N THR A 97 -9.83 28.47 48.61
CA THR A 97 -8.76 28.71 49.60
C THR A 97 -7.42 28.29 48.97
N ALA A 98 -6.56 29.21 48.53
CA ALA A 98 -5.58 29.98 49.31
C ALA A 98 -4.15 29.39 49.22
N ALA A 99 -3.43 29.79 48.17
CA ALA A 99 -1.97 29.99 48.17
C ALA A 99 -1.64 30.93 47.00
N ASN A 100 -1.03 32.07 47.33
CA ASN A 100 -1.02 33.29 46.52
C ASN A 100 -0.02 33.22 45.34
N LEU A 101 -0.44 32.61 44.22
CA LEU A 101 -0.22 33.23 42.90
C LEU A 101 -1.42 34.16 42.68
N PRO A 102 -1.25 35.37 42.11
CA PRO A 102 -2.40 36.25 41.87
C PRO A 102 -3.42 35.44 41.05
N GLN A 103 -4.66 35.32 41.53
CA GLN A 103 -5.74 34.57 40.87
C GLN A 103 -5.85 34.86 39.36
N THR A 104 -5.41 36.04 38.95
CA THR A 104 -5.21 36.49 37.56
C THR A 104 -4.28 35.58 36.75
N GLU A 105 -3.14 35.14 37.29
CA GLU A 105 -2.19 34.25 36.60
C GLU A 105 -2.76 32.84 36.46
N PHE A 106 -3.44 32.32 37.49
CA PHE A 106 -4.12 31.03 37.40
C PHE A 106 -5.23 31.05 36.34
N ALA A 107 -6.03 32.12 36.30
CA ALA A 107 -7.04 32.31 35.28
C ALA A 107 -6.43 32.39 33.87
N ALA A 108 -5.32 33.13 33.71
CA ALA A 108 -4.60 33.22 32.44
C ALA A 108 -4.06 31.86 31.96
N VAL A 109 -3.53 31.04 32.86
CA VAL A 109 -3.08 29.68 32.53
C VAL A 109 -4.25 28.79 32.10
N VAL A 110 -5.38 28.87 32.80
CA VAL A 110 -6.59 28.11 32.44
C VAL A 110 -7.11 28.54 31.06
N GLU A 111 -7.09 29.83 30.73
CA GLU A 111 -7.48 30.35 29.41
C GLU A 111 -6.54 29.83 28.30
N VAL A 112 -5.23 29.86 28.52
CA VAL A 112 -4.25 29.31 27.57
C VAL A 112 -4.44 27.80 27.38
N LEU A 113 -4.71 27.06 28.45
CA LEU A 113 -4.99 25.62 28.35
C LEU A 113 -6.29 25.36 27.59
N GLN A 114 -7.34 26.13 27.84
CA GLN A 114 -8.61 25.99 27.12
C GLN A 114 -8.44 26.29 25.63
N THR A 115 -7.78 27.39 25.28
CA THR A 115 -7.50 27.73 23.87
C THR A 115 -6.60 26.69 23.20
N THR A 116 -5.65 26.10 23.95
CA THR A 116 -4.82 24.99 23.45
C THR A 116 -5.67 23.73 23.20
N ILE A 117 -6.59 23.40 24.11
CA ILE A 117 -7.53 22.28 23.93
C ILE A 117 -8.40 22.50 22.70
N ASP A 118 -8.99 23.69 22.55
CA ASP A 118 -9.84 24.04 21.41
C ASP A 118 -9.05 23.96 20.10
N THR A 119 -7.81 24.44 20.10
CA THR A 119 -6.90 24.35 18.94
C THR A 119 -6.58 22.89 18.59
N LEU A 120 -6.22 22.06 19.58
CA LEU A 120 -5.94 20.64 19.36
C LEU A 120 -7.17 19.88 18.86
N GLN A 121 -8.36 20.20 19.38
CA GLN A 121 -9.62 19.63 18.91
C GLN A 121 -9.90 20.01 17.45
N GLY A 122 -9.68 21.27 17.07
CA GLY A 122 -9.81 21.72 15.69
C GLY A 122 -8.83 21.03 14.74
N GLN A 123 -7.58 20.84 15.18
CA GLN A 123 -6.58 20.08 14.42
C GLN A 123 -6.98 18.61 14.26
N LEU A 124 -7.51 17.99 15.31
CA LEU A 124 -7.97 16.60 15.27
C LEU A 124 -9.11 16.44 14.26
N ALA A 125 -10.11 17.32 14.30
CA ALA A 125 -11.24 17.30 13.38
C ALA A 125 -10.79 17.46 11.91
N THR A 126 -9.84 18.36 11.65
CA THR A 126 -9.28 18.56 10.30
C THR A 126 -8.54 17.31 9.82
N LYS A 127 -7.76 16.67 10.70
CA LYS A 127 -7.07 15.41 10.37
C LYS A 127 -8.05 14.26 10.13
N ASP A 128 -9.12 14.17 10.91
CA ASP A 128 -10.17 13.15 10.72
C ASP A 128 -10.86 13.31 9.35
N GLU A 129 -11.17 14.54 8.94
CA GLU A 129 -11.74 14.81 7.61
C GLU A 129 -10.75 14.49 6.48
N GLN A 130 -9.46 14.80 6.67
CA GLN A 130 -8.41 14.44 5.73
C GLN A 130 -8.27 12.93 5.59
N ILE A 131 -8.28 12.18 6.70
CA ILE A 131 -8.23 10.71 6.70
C ILE A 131 -9.44 10.14 5.96
N LYS A 132 -10.64 10.67 6.22
CA LYS A 132 -11.85 10.25 5.52
C LYS A 132 -11.73 10.45 4.01
N THR A 133 -11.27 11.62 3.59
CA THR A 133 -11.07 11.95 2.17
C THR A 133 -10.05 11.00 1.52
N GLN A 134 -8.93 10.73 2.20
CA GLN A 134 -7.93 9.77 1.71
C GLN A 134 -8.50 8.35 1.59
N GLN A 135 -9.31 7.92 2.56
CA GLN A 135 -9.95 6.60 2.53
C GLN A 135 -10.94 6.46 1.36
N GLU A 136 -11.69 7.53 1.06
CA GLU A 136 -12.58 7.59 -0.11
C GLU A 136 -11.78 7.50 -1.42
N GLN A 137 -10.67 8.25 -1.53
CA GLN A 137 -9.79 8.19 -2.71
C GLN A 137 -9.17 6.80 -2.92
N ILE A 138 -8.69 6.16 -1.85
CA ILE A 138 -8.15 4.80 -1.91
C ILE A 138 -9.23 3.83 -2.42
N SER A 139 -10.45 3.94 -1.89
CA SER A 139 -11.57 3.08 -2.29
C SER A 139 -11.94 3.29 -3.77
N ALA A 140 -11.92 4.53 -4.25
CA ALA A 140 -12.15 4.84 -5.65
C ALA A 140 -11.07 4.23 -6.56
N LEU A 141 -9.79 4.42 -6.24
CA LEU A 141 -8.65 3.84 -6.99
C LEU A 141 -8.67 2.31 -6.98
N GLN A 142 -9.03 1.69 -5.86
CA GLN A 142 -9.17 0.24 -5.79
C GLN A 142 -10.29 -0.27 -6.70
N SER A 143 -11.43 0.45 -6.77
CA SER A 143 -12.51 0.10 -7.69
C SER A 143 -12.08 0.22 -9.16
N GLU A 144 -11.30 1.24 -9.49
CA GLU A 144 -10.78 1.47 -10.83
C GLU A 144 -9.78 0.38 -11.23
N LEU A 145 -8.85 0.04 -10.32
CA LEU A 145 -7.90 -1.04 -10.52
C LEU A 145 -8.59 -2.40 -10.74
N GLU A 146 -9.67 -2.69 -10.01
CA GLU A 146 -10.42 -3.93 -10.20
C GLU A 146 -11.15 -3.94 -11.56
N ARG A 147 -11.69 -2.79 -12.02
CA ARG A 147 -12.24 -2.68 -13.38
C ARG A 147 -11.17 -2.96 -14.43
N GLU A 148 -9.99 -2.36 -14.30
CA GLU A 148 -8.88 -2.58 -15.23
C GLU A 148 -8.43 -4.05 -15.24
N ARG A 149 -8.30 -4.67 -14.06
CA ARG A 149 -8.01 -6.11 -13.94
C ARG A 149 -9.08 -6.98 -14.59
N GLN A 150 -10.35 -6.63 -14.44
CA GLN A 150 -11.45 -7.34 -15.08
C GLN A 150 -11.39 -7.19 -16.60
N HIS A 151 -11.10 -6.00 -17.12
CA HIS A 151 -10.86 -5.80 -18.55
C HIS A 151 -9.71 -6.66 -19.07
N ALA A 152 -8.59 -6.70 -18.35
CA ALA A 152 -7.44 -7.54 -18.72
C ALA A 152 -7.79 -9.04 -18.70
N ARG A 153 -8.53 -9.51 -17.69
CA ARG A 153 -9.04 -10.90 -17.63
C ARG A 153 -9.93 -11.23 -18.82
N ASN A 154 -10.89 -10.36 -19.14
CA ASN A 154 -11.79 -10.56 -20.27
C ASN A 154 -11.05 -10.58 -21.61
N GLN A 155 -10.00 -9.77 -21.76
CA GLN A 155 -9.14 -9.80 -22.95
C GLN A 155 -8.33 -11.10 -23.03
N ALA A 156 -7.73 -11.54 -21.91
CA ALA A 156 -7.00 -12.81 -21.84
C ALA A 156 -7.91 -14.00 -22.16
N GLU A 157 -9.15 -14.01 -21.68
CA GLU A 157 -10.14 -15.04 -21.99
C GLU A 157 -10.48 -15.07 -23.49
N LYS A 158 -10.71 -13.90 -24.12
CA LYS A 158 -10.90 -13.82 -25.58
C LYS A 158 -9.70 -14.38 -26.35
N LEU A 159 -8.48 -14.05 -25.94
CA LEU A 159 -7.27 -14.56 -26.56
C LEU A 159 -7.14 -16.08 -26.38
N ALA A 160 -7.49 -16.62 -25.21
CA ALA A 160 -7.49 -18.05 -24.95
C ALA A 160 -8.48 -18.79 -25.86
N VAL A 161 -9.70 -18.28 -26.02
CA VAL A 161 -10.70 -18.88 -26.92
C VAL A 161 -10.23 -18.87 -28.37
N LEU A 162 -9.62 -17.76 -28.82
CA LEU A 162 -9.06 -17.68 -30.18
C LEU A 162 -7.88 -18.64 -30.38
N ALA A 163 -7.03 -18.80 -29.37
CA ALA A 163 -5.93 -19.75 -29.40
C ALA A 163 -6.44 -21.20 -29.50
N ASP A 164 -7.46 -21.56 -28.72
CA ASP A 164 -8.09 -22.88 -28.76
C ASP A 164 -8.73 -23.14 -30.13
N GLN A 165 -9.41 -22.16 -30.71
CA GLN A 165 -9.99 -22.27 -32.05
C GLN A 165 -8.90 -22.50 -33.12
N ALA A 166 -7.79 -21.75 -33.05
CA ALA A 166 -6.67 -21.92 -33.96
C ALA A 166 -6.04 -23.32 -33.84
N GLN A 167 -5.88 -23.85 -32.62
CA GLN A 167 -5.38 -25.21 -32.39
C GLN A 167 -6.29 -26.28 -33.00
N GLN A 168 -7.61 -26.11 -32.89
CA GLN A 168 -8.57 -27.03 -33.51
C GLN A 168 -8.48 -27.04 -35.04
N LEU A 169 -8.34 -25.87 -35.66
CA LEU A 169 -8.14 -25.77 -37.11
C LEU A 169 -6.84 -26.46 -37.53
N HIS A 170 -5.73 -26.21 -36.85
CA HIS A 170 -4.46 -26.90 -37.13
C HIS A 170 -4.57 -28.42 -36.95
N ALA A 171 -5.27 -28.90 -35.93
CA ALA A 171 -5.50 -30.33 -35.73
C ALA A 171 -6.39 -30.93 -36.83
N ALA A 172 -7.41 -30.20 -37.29
CA ALA A 172 -8.27 -30.60 -38.39
C ALA A 172 -7.49 -30.67 -39.72
N ASP A 173 -6.69 -29.65 -40.03
CA ASP A 173 -5.83 -29.61 -41.22
C ASP A 173 -4.83 -30.78 -41.22
N LYS A 174 -4.17 -31.02 -40.07
CA LYS A 174 -3.26 -32.17 -39.91
C LYS A 174 -3.98 -33.50 -40.14
N LYS A 175 -5.19 -33.66 -39.60
CA LYS A 175 -6.00 -34.87 -39.80
C LYS A 175 -6.42 -35.04 -41.26
N ALA A 176 -6.77 -33.95 -41.94
CA ALA A 176 -7.11 -33.97 -43.37
C ALA A 176 -5.91 -34.39 -44.23
N LEU A 177 -4.71 -33.87 -43.93
CA LEU A 177 -3.45 -34.28 -44.57
C LEU A 177 -3.19 -35.77 -44.43
N LEU A 178 -3.27 -36.30 -43.20
CA LEU A 178 -3.07 -37.73 -42.93
C LEU A 178 -4.10 -38.60 -43.68
N ALA A 179 -5.35 -38.15 -43.78
CA ALA A 179 -6.39 -38.87 -44.51
C ALA A 179 -6.18 -38.87 -46.04
N ILE A 180 -5.45 -37.90 -46.59
CA ILE A 180 -5.06 -37.89 -48.01
C ILE A 180 -3.89 -38.85 -48.24
N GLU A 181 -2.91 -38.87 -47.34
CA GLU A 181 -1.76 -39.78 -47.39
C GLU A 181 -2.21 -41.25 -47.29
N ASP A 182 -3.11 -41.58 -46.36
CA ASP A 182 -3.68 -42.92 -46.18
C ASP A 182 -4.51 -43.40 -47.40
N LYS A 183 -5.05 -42.47 -48.21
CA LYS A 183 -5.72 -42.79 -49.49
C LYS A 183 -4.75 -42.98 -50.65
N GLN A 184 -3.55 -42.41 -50.58
CA GLN A 184 -2.53 -42.54 -51.62
C GLN A 184 -1.72 -43.84 -51.47
N ASP A 185 -1.67 -44.43 -50.28
CA ASP A 185 -1.04 -45.72 -50.06
C ASP A 185 -2.02 -46.88 -50.39
N PRO A 186 -1.86 -47.59 -51.53
CA PRO A 186 -2.70 -48.74 -51.79
C PRO A 186 -2.42 -49.82 -50.73
N PRO A 187 -3.47 -50.50 -50.21
CA PRO A 187 -3.28 -51.56 -49.24
C PRO A 187 -2.32 -52.60 -49.80
N LYS A 188 -1.26 -52.95 -49.05
CA LYS A 188 -0.21 -53.89 -49.46
C LYS A 188 -0.82 -55.26 -49.81
N ARG A 189 -1.21 -55.44 -51.07
CA ARG A 189 -1.74 -56.70 -51.60
C ARG A 189 -0.65 -57.75 -51.48
N HIS A 190 -0.89 -58.78 -50.67
CA HIS A 190 0.08 -59.84 -50.48
C HIS A 190 0.26 -60.59 -51.81
N TRP A 191 1.52 -60.89 -52.15
CA TRP A 191 1.89 -61.46 -53.46
C TRP A 191 1.09 -62.73 -53.84
N TRP A 192 0.67 -63.52 -52.86
CA TRP A 192 -0.15 -64.73 -53.05
C TRP A 192 -1.62 -64.45 -53.44
N GLN A 193 -2.18 -63.28 -53.11
CA GLN A 193 -3.53 -62.88 -53.56
C GLN A 193 -3.55 -62.49 -55.04
N ARG A 194 -2.42 -62.07 -55.59
CA ARG A 194 -2.27 -61.72 -57.01
C ARG A 194 -2.35 -62.98 -57.89
N LYS A 195 -1.67 -64.05 -57.45
CA LYS A 195 -1.55 -65.33 -58.16
C LYS A 195 -2.86 -66.14 -58.27
N ARG A 196 -3.79 -65.99 -57.31
CA ARG A 196 -5.09 -66.68 -57.34
C ARG A 196 -6.09 -66.10 -58.34
N LYS A 197 -5.97 -64.80 -58.66
CA LYS A 197 -6.92 -64.12 -59.55
C LYS A 197 -6.66 -64.47 -61.03
N GLU A 198 -5.41 -64.76 -61.39
CA GLU A 198 -5.02 -65.19 -62.74
C GLU A 198 -5.50 -66.62 -63.08
N GLN A 199 -5.85 -67.45 -62.09
CA GLN A 199 -6.37 -68.80 -62.33
C GLN A 199 -7.90 -68.89 -62.47
N THR A 200 -8.61 -67.76 -62.42
CA THR A 200 -10.08 -67.71 -62.51
C THR A 200 -10.59 -67.00 -63.77
N GLU A 201 -9.69 -66.60 -64.68
CA GLU A 201 -10.01 -65.91 -65.94
C GLU A 201 -9.71 -66.75 -67.21
N GLU A 202 -9.44 -68.05 -67.08
CA GLU A 202 -9.42 -69.05 -68.17
C GLU A 202 -10.63 -69.99 -68.08
#